data_AF-A0A6G2FZ44-F1
#
_entry.id   AF-A0A6G2FZ44-F1
#
_cell.length_a   1.000
_cell.length_b   1.000
_cell.length_c   1.000
_cell.angle_alpha   90.00
_cell.angle_beta   90.00
_cell.angle_gamma   90.00
#
_symmetry.space_group_name_H-M   'P 1'
#
loop_
_entity.id
_entity.type
_entity.pdbx_description
1 polymer ?
#
loop_
_entity_poly.entity_id
_entity_poly.type
_entity_poly.pdbx_seq_one_letter_code
_entity_poly.pdbx_strand_id
1 'polypeptide(L)'
;MSTSTTTIGSETTYRRLYTGLWALSGVALAGGIVVGYPLVGVGGFAALALAALLTFRRYDGPLFDERDERRQAAASKRTLAVMGVTSSLVFPAVTALWALGVVEWPLWLTPIAFFVAALTFVHVGSTMYESARAA
;
A
#
# COMPACT_ATOMS: atom_id res chain seq x y z
N MET A 1 -13.16 6.16 -40.58
CA MET A 1 -13.79 6.24 -39.24
C MET A 1 -13.85 4.82 -38.67
N SER A 2 -12.77 4.36 -38.02
CA SER A 2 -12.66 3.07 -37.29
C SER A 2 -11.27 2.95 -36.66
N THR A 3 -10.99 3.62 -35.54
CA THR A 3 -9.68 3.53 -34.83
C THR A 3 -9.78 3.67 -33.31
N SER A 4 -10.98 3.69 -32.73
CA SER A 4 -11.19 3.98 -31.30
C SER A 4 -11.30 2.74 -30.42
N THR A 5 -11.60 1.57 -31.00
CA THR A 5 -11.96 0.36 -30.21
C THR A 5 -10.73 -0.40 -29.69
N THR A 6 -9.62 -0.37 -30.42
CA THR A 6 -8.41 -1.14 -30.07
C THR A 6 -7.69 -0.58 -28.84
N THR A 7 -7.63 0.75 -28.70
CA THR A 7 -6.90 1.44 -27.63
C THR A 7 -7.57 1.31 -26.25
N ILE A 8 -8.90 1.37 -26.19
CA ILE A 8 -9.67 1.25 -24.94
C ILE A 8 -9.59 -0.17 -24.35
N GLY A 9 -9.56 -1.19 -25.24
CA GLY A 9 -9.39 -2.59 -24.85
C GLY A 9 -8.01 -2.89 -24.25
N SER A 10 -6.93 -2.29 -24.79
CA SER A 10 -5.58 -2.44 -24.26
C SER A 10 -5.42 -1.75 -22.90
N GLU A 11 -5.95 -0.53 -22.72
CA GLU A 11 -5.81 0.22 -21.47
C GLU A 11 -6.47 -0.49 -20.27
N THR A 12 -7.70 -0.96 -20.46
CA THR A 12 -8.44 -1.70 -19.41
C THR A 12 -7.71 -2.98 -19.02
N THR A 13 -7.10 -3.66 -20.00
CA THR A 13 -6.32 -4.88 -19.78
C THR A 13 -5.04 -4.59 -19.00
N TYR A 14 -4.29 -3.56 -19.37
CA TYR A 14 -3.08 -3.14 -18.66
C TYR A 14 -3.37 -2.71 -17.22
N ARG A 15 -4.44 -1.95 -17.00
CA ARG A 15 -4.87 -1.53 -15.66
C ARG A 15 -5.28 -2.71 -14.79
N ARG A 16 -6.07 -3.65 -15.31
CA ARG A 16 -6.42 -4.88 -14.58
C ARG A 16 -5.20 -5.74 -14.27
N LEU A 17 -4.27 -5.85 -15.21
CA LEU A 17 -3.02 -6.59 -15.00
C LEU A 17 -2.17 -5.93 -13.92
N TYR A 18 -1.99 -4.61 -13.97
CA TYR A 18 -1.24 -3.85 -12.98
C TYR A 18 -1.84 -4.02 -11.57
N THR A 19 -3.15 -3.80 -11.42
CA THR A 19 -3.84 -3.97 -10.13
C THR A 19 -3.84 -5.43 -9.68
N GLY A 20 -4.02 -6.37 -10.61
CA GLY A 20 -4.00 -7.80 -10.34
C GLY A 20 -2.64 -8.28 -9.84
N LEU A 21 -1.53 -7.80 -10.43
CA LEU A 21 -0.18 -8.12 -10.00
C LEU A 21 0.10 -7.60 -8.59
N TRP A 22 -0.35 -6.39 -8.25
CA TRP A 22 -0.26 -5.87 -6.89
C TRP A 22 -1.12 -6.64 -5.89
N ALA A 23 -2.34 -7.03 -6.26
CA ALA A 23 -3.18 -7.85 -5.40
C ALA A 23 -2.55 -9.23 -5.16
N LEU A 24 -2.08 -9.87 -6.23
CA LEU A 24 -1.41 -11.18 -6.15
C LEU A 24 -0.09 -11.11 -5.40
N SER A 25 0.67 -10.02 -5.49
CA SER A 25 1.90 -9.86 -4.72
C SER A 25 1.60 -9.87 -3.22
N GLY A 26 0.57 -9.14 -2.78
CA GLY A 26 0.09 -9.15 -1.39
C GLY A 26 -0.37 -10.53 -0.94
N VAL A 27 -1.12 -11.26 -1.78
CA VAL A 27 -1.57 -12.63 -1.51
C VAL A 27 -0.38 -13.59 -1.40
N ALA A 28 0.62 -13.48 -2.27
CA ALA A 28 1.81 -14.32 -2.22
C ALA A 28 2.60 -14.12 -0.92
N LEU A 29 2.75 -12.87 -0.47
CA LEU A 29 3.39 -12.56 0.81
C LEU A 29 2.61 -13.15 1.98
N ALA A 30 1.31 -12.85 2.05
CA ALA A 30 0.45 -13.31 3.14
C ALA A 30 0.37 -14.85 3.17
N GLY A 31 0.16 -15.48 2.02
CA GLY A 31 0.12 -16.94 1.89
C GLY A 31 1.44 -17.60 2.25
N GLY A 32 2.57 -17.05 1.81
CA GLY A 32 3.89 -17.56 2.17
C GLY A 32 4.14 -17.53 3.68
N ILE A 33 3.70 -16.47 4.37
CA ILE A 33 3.77 -16.38 5.83
C ILE A 33 2.87 -17.44 6.48
N VAL A 34 1.60 -17.54 6.06
CA VAL A 34 0.61 -18.47 6.63
C VAL A 34 1.01 -19.93 6.48
N VAL A 35 1.60 -20.30 5.34
CA VAL A 35 2.00 -21.69 5.03
C VAL A 35 3.41 -22.01 5.56
N GLY A 36 4.09 -21.07 6.22
CA GLY A 36 5.39 -21.30 6.86
C GLY A 36 6.61 -21.14 5.95
N TYR A 37 6.44 -20.54 4.76
CA TYR A 37 7.50 -20.24 3.79
C TYR A 37 7.66 -18.72 3.57
N PRO A 38 8.06 -17.95 4.61
CA PRO A 38 8.09 -16.49 4.53
C PRO A 38 9.05 -15.97 3.45
N LEU A 39 10.20 -16.62 3.24
CA LEU A 39 11.16 -16.23 2.20
C LEU A 39 10.61 -16.46 0.78
N VAL A 40 9.84 -17.53 0.58
CA VAL A 40 9.14 -17.78 -0.70
C VAL A 40 8.05 -16.73 -0.90
N GLY A 41 7.31 -16.38 0.15
CA GLY A 41 6.33 -15.29 0.12
C GLY A 41 6.95 -13.94 -0.27
N VAL A 42 8.09 -13.59 0.31
CA VAL A 42 8.86 -12.38 -0.05
C VAL A 42 9.34 -12.44 -1.50
N GLY A 43 9.89 -13.57 -1.94
CA GLY A 43 10.33 -13.75 -3.32
C GLY A 43 9.18 -13.59 -4.32
N GLY A 44 8.02 -14.20 -4.04
CA GLY A 44 6.81 -14.06 -4.84
C GLY A 44 6.27 -12.63 -4.87
N PHE A 45 6.23 -11.96 -3.71
CA PHE A 45 5.86 -10.55 -3.63
C PHE A 45 6.76 -9.68 -4.50
N ALA A 46 8.09 -9.82 -4.36
CA ALA A 46 9.06 -9.03 -5.08
C ALA A 46 8.97 -9.25 -6.59
N ALA A 47 8.84 -10.51 -7.03
CA ALA A 47 8.71 -10.86 -8.45
C ALA A 47 7.43 -10.27 -9.07
N LEU A 48 6.30 -10.39 -8.38
CA LEU A 48 5.01 -9.86 -8.85
C LEU A 48 4.96 -8.33 -8.81
N ALA A 49 5.50 -7.70 -7.78
CA ALA A 49 5.64 -6.25 -7.70
C ALA A 49 6.54 -5.72 -8.82
N LEU A 50 7.67 -6.38 -9.08
CA LEU A 50 8.55 -6.02 -10.21
C LEU A 50 7.82 -6.17 -11.55
N ALA A 51 7.06 -7.26 -11.74
CA ALA A 51 6.23 -7.42 -12.92
C ALA A 51 5.21 -6.27 -13.07
N ALA A 52 4.55 -5.85 -11.99
CA ALA A 52 3.62 -4.72 -12.01
C ALA A 52 4.32 -3.42 -12.45
N LEU A 53 5.50 -3.14 -11.89
CA LEU A 53 6.30 -1.98 -12.26
C LEU A 53 6.76 -2.01 -13.72
N LEU A 54 7.16 -3.17 -14.22
CA LEU A 54 7.54 -3.36 -15.62
C LEU A 54 6.34 -3.21 -16.57
N THR A 55 5.17 -3.72 -16.19
CA THR A 55 3.91 -3.51 -16.93
C THR A 55 3.58 -2.02 -17.02
N PHE A 56 3.71 -1.28 -15.91
CA PHE A 56 3.48 0.16 -15.89
C PHE A 56 4.48 0.92 -16.77
N ARG A 57 5.78 0.61 -16.68
CA ARG A 57 6.83 1.27 -17.48
C ARG A 57 6.74 1.04 -18.98
N ARG A 58 6.13 -0.06 -19.43
CA ARG A 58 6.03 -0.42 -20.85
C ARG A 58 4.78 0.11 -21.55
N TYR A 59 3.88 0.77 -20.82
CA TYR A 59 2.66 1.31 -21.40
C TYR A 59 2.85 2.78 -21.75
N ASP A 60 2.77 3.09 -23.05
CA ASP A 60 3.01 4.45 -23.57
C ASP A 60 1.78 5.38 -23.46
N GLY A 61 0.61 4.85 -23.08
CA GLY A 61 -0.62 5.63 -22.91
C GLY A 61 -0.83 6.15 -21.47
N PRO A 62 -1.80 7.06 -21.25
CA PRO A 62 -2.21 7.44 -19.90
C PRO A 62 -2.97 6.27 -19.26
N LEU A 63 -2.29 5.50 -18.40
CA LEU A 63 -2.89 4.37 -17.67
C LEU A 63 -3.82 4.86 -16.54
N PHE A 64 -3.62 6.11 -16.11
CA PHE A 64 -4.45 6.85 -15.17
C PHE A 64 -4.70 8.25 -15.78
N ASP A 65 -5.97 8.65 -15.84
CA ASP A 65 -6.39 10.00 -16.26
C ASP A 65 -6.65 10.91 -15.03
N GLU A 66 -7.00 12.18 -15.24
CA GLU A 66 -7.27 13.11 -14.13
C GLU A 66 -8.48 12.66 -13.27
N ARG A 67 -9.37 11.81 -13.80
CA ARG A 67 -10.48 11.22 -13.03
C ARG A 67 -9.98 10.11 -12.11
N ASP A 68 -9.05 9.30 -12.57
CA ASP A 68 -8.44 8.23 -11.79
C ASP A 68 -7.53 8.79 -10.68
N GLU A 69 -6.87 9.93 -10.90
CA GLU A 69 -6.12 10.62 -9.83
C GLU A 69 -7.03 10.98 -8.64
N ARG A 70 -8.23 11.52 -8.89
CA ARG A 70 -9.18 11.84 -7.82
C ARG A 70 -9.64 10.59 -7.07
N ARG A 71 -9.87 9.49 -7.78
CA ARG A 71 -10.25 8.20 -7.17
C ARG A 71 -9.11 7.61 -6.37
N GLN A 72 -7.88 7.64 -6.89
CA GLN A 72 -6.70 7.19 -6.18
C GLN A 72 -6.44 8.05 -4.95
N ALA A 73 -6.55 9.38 -5.03
CA ALA A 73 -6.44 10.27 -3.88
C ALA A 73 -7.48 9.93 -2.80
N ALA A 74 -8.74 9.70 -3.18
CA ALA A 74 -9.80 9.29 -2.26
C ALA A 74 -9.55 7.90 -1.65
N ALA A 75 -9.08 6.94 -2.45
CA ALA A 75 -8.73 5.60 -1.99
C ALA A 75 -7.53 5.64 -1.02
N SER A 76 -6.45 6.33 -1.38
CA SER A 76 -5.28 6.54 -0.53
C SER A 76 -5.65 7.23 0.77
N LYS A 77 -6.49 8.27 0.74
CA LYS A 77 -7.00 8.94 1.94
C LYS A 77 -7.75 7.97 2.85
N ARG A 78 -8.59 7.09 2.29
CA ARG A 78 -9.31 6.05 3.06
C ARG A 78 -8.35 5.01 3.63
N THR A 79 -7.40 4.52 2.84
CA THR A 79 -6.39 3.55 3.31
C THR A 79 -5.58 4.12 4.47
N LEU A 80 -5.09 5.35 4.33
CA LEU A 80 -4.36 6.04 5.39
C LEU A 80 -5.23 6.27 6.62
N ALA A 81 -6.52 6.63 6.46
CA ALA A 81 -7.44 6.78 7.59
C ALA A 81 -7.66 5.45 8.33
N VAL A 82 -7.92 4.36 7.60
CA VAL A 82 -8.11 3.03 8.19
C VAL A 82 -6.84 2.57 8.90
N MET A 83 -5.68 2.72 8.26
CA MET A 83 -4.39 2.39 8.87
C MET A 83 -4.14 3.23 10.13
N GLY A 84 -4.35 4.54 10.06
CA GLY A 84 -4.16 5.44 11.19
C GLY A 84 -5.07 5.10 12.37
N VAL A 85 -6.36 4.88 12.13
CA VAL A 85 -7.32 4.47 13.18
C VAL A 85 -6.93 3.13 13.77
N THR A 86 -6.65 2.13 12.93
CA THR A 86 -6.27 0.79 13.39
C THR A 86 -5.01 0.85 14.24
N SER A 87 -3.98 1.56 13.77
CA SER A 87 -2.74 1.74 14.52
C SER A 87 -2.95 2.49 15.85
N SER A 88 -3.82 3.51 15.87
CA SER A 88 -4.14 4.27 17.09
C SER A 88 -4.82 3.44 18.17
N LEU A 89 -5.42 2.31 17.79
CA LEU A 89 -6.05 1.37 18.74
C LEU A 89 -5.08 0.24 19.10
N VAL A 90 -4.48 -0.41 18.10
CA VAL A 90 -3.66 -1.62 18.31
C VAL A 90 -2.40 -1.32 19.10
N PHE A 91 -1.63 -0.28 18.74
CA PHE A 91 -0.35 -0.02 19.42
C PHE A 91 -0.51 0.39 20.88
N PRO A 92 -1.42 1.32 21.25
CA PRO A 92 -1.65 1.63 22.65
C PRO A 92 -2.19 0.44 23.45
N ALA A 93 -3.11 -0.35 22.87
CA ALA A 93 -3.65 -1.54 23.54
C ALA A 93 -2.56 -2.59 23.81
N VAL A 94 -1.75 -2.94 22.80
CA VAL A 94 -0.65 -3.90 22.96
C VAL A 94 0.40 -3.38 23.94
N THR A 95 0.74 -2.09 23.88
CA THR A 95 1.66 -1.46 24.83
C THR A 95 1.14 -1.54 26.27
N ALA A 96 -0.16 -1.27 26.48
CA ALA A 96 -0.76 -1.37 27.81
C ALA A 96 -0.76 -2.81 28.34
N LEU A 97 -1.15 -3.79 27.51
CA LEU A 97 -1.13 -5.21 27.87
C LEU A 97 0.30 -5.69 28.18
N TRP A 98 1.28 -5.23 27.41
CA TRP A 98 2.69 -5.53 27.65
C TRP A 98 3.19 -4.93 28.97
N ALA A 99 2.85 -3.67 29.24
CA ALA A 99 3.24 -2.99 30.49
C ALA A 99 2.60 -3.62 31.74
N LEU A 100 1.42 -4.22 31.59
CA LEU A 100 0.73 -4.98 32.65
C LEU A 100 1.24 -6.42 32.80
N GLY A 101 2.19 -6.86 31.97
CA GLY A 101 2.72 -8.23 31.98
C GLY A 101 1.74 -9.29 31.47
N VAL A 102 0.69 -8.88 30.74
CA VAL A 102 -0.32 -9.81 30.20
C VAL A 102 0.19 -10.48 28.92
N VAL A 103 1.00 -9.77 28.13
CA VAL A 103 1.58 -10.28 26.87
C VAL A 103 3.06 -9.93 26.78
N GLU A 104 3.85 -10.76 26.10
CA GLU A 104 5.21 -10.41 25.72
C GLU A 104 5.22 -9.50 24.49
N TRP A 105 6.20 -8.60 24.41
CA TRP A 105 6.36 -7.74 23.24
C TRP A 105 6.93 -8.54 22.07
N PRO A 106 6.21 -8.71 20.96
CA PRO A 106 6.72 -9.50 19.84
C PRO A 106 7.83 -8.74 19.10
N LEU A 107 8.96 -9.40 18.83
CA LEU A 107 10.09 -8.78 18.11
C LEU A 107 9.71 -8.27 16.71
N TRP A 108 8.77 -8.92 16.03
CA TRP A 108 8.26 -8.49 14.73
C TRP A 108 7.44 -7.20 14.78
N LEU A 109 6.90 -6.84 15.95
CA LEU A 109 6.06 -5.66 16.13
C LEU A 109 6.90 -4.37 16.20
N THR A 110 8.12 -4.46 16.73
CA THR A 110 9.06 -3.33 16.85
C THR A 110 9.28 -2.57 15.53
N PRO A 111 9.70 -3.20 14.41
CA PRO A 111 9.90 -2.48 13.15
C PRO A 111 8.59 -1.88 12.60
N ILE A 112 7.43 -2.52 12.82
CA ILE A 112 6.13 -1.99 12.39
C ILE A 112 5.77 -0.74 13.20
N ALA A 113 6.03 -0.74 14.52
CA ALA A 113 5.80 0.43 15.37
C ALA A 113 6.62 1.64 14.89
N PHE A 114 7.91 1.44 14.59
CA PHE A 114 8.76 2.50 14.03
C PHE A 114 8.29 2.98 12.66
N PHE A 115 7.87 2.07 11.78
CA PHE A 115 7.33 2.43 10.48
C PHE A 115 6.07 3.32 10.60
N VAL A 116 5.14 2.94 11.48
CA VAL A 116 3.91 3.72 11.74
C VAL A 116 4.23 5.08 12.36
N ALA A 117 5.19 5.14 13.29
CA ALA A 117 5.66 6.40 13.87
C ALA A 117 6.25 7.32 12.79
N ALA A 118 7.11 6.78 11.92
CA ALA A 118 7.70 7.53 10.80
C ALA A 118 6.62 8.03 9.83
N LEU A 119 5.65 7.19 9.45
CA LEU A 119 4.53 7.60 8.60
C LEU A 119 3.73 8.74 9.23
N THR A 120 3.46 8.66 10.54
CA THR A 120 2.72 9.71 11.26
C THR A 120 3.51 11.01 11.28
N PHE A 121 4.83 10.94 11.51
CA PHE A 121 5.70 12.11 11.49
C PHE A 121 5.75 12.78 10.12
N VAL A 122 5.89 12.00 9.05
CA VAL A 122 5.85 12.49 7.67
C VAL A 122 4.50 13.14 7.36
N HIS A 123 3.39 12.52 7.78
CA HIS A 123 2.06 13.08 7.57
C HIS A 123 1.90 14.43 8.27
N VAL A 124 2.18 14.51 9.58
CA VAL A 124 2.08 15.76 10.34
C VAL A 124 3.03 16.82 9.77
N GLY A 125 4.28 16.46 9.47
CA GLY A 125 5.25 17.37 8.86
C GLY A 125 4.76 17.96 7.53
N SER A 126 4.18 17.13 6.66
CA SER A 126 3.61 17.58 5.39
C SER A 126 2.43 18.55 5.59
N THR A 127 1.54 18.26 6.54
CA THR A 127 0.40 19.14 6.82
C THR A 127 0.82 20.49 7.40
N MET A 128 1.83 20.50 8.27
CA MET A 128 2.36 21.75 8.84
C MET A 128 3.04 22.59 7.75
N TYR A 129 3.85 21.96 6.89
CA TYR A 129 4.50 22.64 5.77
C TYR A 129 3.49 23.28 4.82
N GLU A 130 2.44 22.57 4.44
CA GLU A 130 1.38 23.10 3.57
C GLU A 130 0.64 24.27 4.23
N SER A 131 0.30 24.15 5.52
CA SER A 131 -0.39 25.21 6.27
C SER A 131 0.45 26.49 6.40
N ALA A 132 1.77 26.36 6.60
CA ALA A 132 2.68 27.50 6.71
C ALA A 132 2.91 28.21 5.37
N ARG A 133 2.72 27.51 4.25
CA ARG A 133 2.88 28.08 2.89
C ARG A 133 1.62 28.76 2.37
N ALA A 134 0.47 28.47 2.99
CA ALA A 134 -0.83 29.05 2.65
C ALA A 134 -1.17 30.30 3.48
N ALA A 135 -0.36 30.62 4.50
CA ALA A 135 -0.46 31.81 5.35
C ALA A 135 0.47 32.93 4.87
#